data_AF-A0A952W7K2-F1
#
_entry.id   AF-A0A952W7K2-F1
#
_cell.length_a   1.000
_cell.length_b   1.000
_cell.length_c   1.000
_cell.angle_alpha   90.00
_cell.angle_beta   90.00
_cell.angle_gamma   90.00
#
_symmetry.space_group_name_H-M   'P 1'
#
loop_
_entity.id
_entity.type
_entity.pdbx_description
1 polymer ?
#
loop_
_entity_poly.entity_id
_entity_poly.type
_entity_poly.pdbx_seq_one_letter_code
_entity_poly.pdbx_strand_id
1 'polypeptide(L)'
;MNQTLTFRRFLQGVIGMSFLVFFFWGIFALAMKLADVPLQDSALAVIAVGGVGWLIKSSYESSQERRRRNAERKLAEYQEFLDFVNETISHGSAGLSSDRVLEFRSWSMGLALFASDEVIVAWNRFRTGTEGRDTQTTAIYISHLLLAMRKDCGMHHTKLKGIHLLTLFLNSAADDFVKDRPTVSKEVTSPPTH
;
A
#
# COMPACT_ATOMS: atom_id res chain seq x y z
N MET A 1 0.01 -20.97 38.78
CA MET A 1 -0.80 -19.81 38.30
C MET A 1 -1.29 -19.95 36.84
N ASN A 2 -1.29 -21.16 36.24
CA ASN A 2 -1.66 -21.36 34.83
C ASN A 2 -3.03 -22.02 34.59
N GLN A 3 -3.66 -22.63 35.62
CA GLN A 3 -4.92 -23.37 35.44
C GLN A 3 -6.17 -22.47 35.32
N THR A 4 -6.17 -21.27 35.90
CA THR A 4 -7.32 -20.36 35.81
C THR A 4 -7.43 -19.69 34.42
N LEU A 5 -6.30 -19.57 33.71
CA LEU A 5 -6.22 -18.98 32.37
C LEU A 5 -6.71 -19.93 31.27
N THR A 6 -6.46 -21.24 31.40
CA THR A 6 -6.95 -22.25 30.46
C THR A 6 -8.46 -22.45 30.59
N PHE A 7 -9.00 -22.45 31.81
CA PHE A 7 -10.44 -22.59 32.07
C PHE A 7 -11.27 -21.45 31.48
N ARG A 8 -10.83 -20.19 31.63
CA ARG A 8 -11.53 -19.02 31.07
C ARG A 8 -11.59 -19.04 29.54
N ARG A 9 -10.52 -19.48 28.87
CA ARG A 9 -10.47 -19.62 27.40
C ARG A 9 -11.41 -20.72 26.91
N PHE A 10 -11.49 -21.83 27.64
CA PHE A 10 -12.43 -22.91 27.34
C PHE A 10 -13.88 -22.45 27.47
N LEU A 11 -14.22 -21.76 28.57
CA LEU A 11 -15.57 -21.25 28.81
C LEU A 11 -15.99 -20.23 27.75
N GLN A 12 -15.09 -19.33 27.34
CA GLN A 12 -15.33 -18.37 26.25
C GLN A 12 -15.59 -19.07 24.91
N GLY A 13 -14.86 -20.17 24.63
CA GLY A 13 -15.07 -20.98 23.43
C GLY A 13 -16.45 -21.64 23.40
N VAL A 14 -16.89 -22.21 24.52
CA VAL A 14 -18.21 -22.87 24.63
C VAL A 14 -19.35 -21.86 24.48
N ILE A 15 -19.24 -20.70 25.12
CA ILE A 15 -20.24 -19.62 25.00
C ILE A 15 -20.31 -19.11 23.55
N GLY A 16 -19.17 -18.89 22.90
CA GLY A 16 -19.12 -18.46 21.50
C GLY A 16 -19.70 -19.50 20.53
N MET A 17 -19.39 -20.78 20.75
CA MET A 17 -19.95 -21.88 19.95
C MET A 17 -21.47 -21.98 20.13
N SER A 18 -21.96 -21.87 21.37
CA SER A 18 -23.40 -21.91 21.65
C SER A 18 -24.12 -20.75 20.96
N PHE A 19 -23.55 -19.54 20.99
CA PHE A 19 -24.12 -18.39 20.28
C PHE A 19 -24.18 -18.61 18.76
N LEU A 20 -23.15 -19.19 18.16
CA LEU A 20 -23.13 -19.57 16.73
C LEU A 20 -24.23 -20.57 16.41
N VAL A 21 -24.39 -21.62 17.22
CA VAL A 21 -25.43 -22.63 17.02
C VAL A 21 -26.82 -22.01 17.12
N PHE A 22 -27.08 -21.17 18.13
CA PHE A 22 -28.35 -20.45 18.26
C PHE A 22 -28.60 -19.47 17.10
N PHE A 23 -27.57 -18.79 16.63
CA PHE A 23 -27.66 -17.87 15.50
C PHE A 23 -28.03 -18.60 14.19
N PHE A 24 -27.32 -19.68 13.87
CA PHE A 24 -27.62 -20.50 12.70
C PHE A 24 -28.97 -21.21 12.81
N TRP A 25 -29.33 -21.69 14.01
CA TRP A 25 -30.64 -22.28 14.26
C TRP A 25 -31.77 -21.24 14.08
N GLY A 26 -31.57 -20.01 14.55
CA GLY A 26 -32.52 -18.91 14.36
C GLY A 26 -32.71 -18.57 12.89
N ILE A 27 -31.63 -18.48 12.11
CA ILE A 27 -31.69 -18.27 10.66
C ILE A 27 -32.40 -19.44 9.97
N PHE A 28 -32.08 -20.67 10.34
CA PHE A 28 -32.69 -21.87 9.75
C PHE A 28 -34.20 -21.96 10.06
N ALA A 29 -34.60 -21.71 11.32
CA ALA A 29 -36.00 -21.68 11.72
C ALA A 29 -36.77 -20.57 10.99
N LEU A 30 -36.16 -19.40 10.81
CA LEU A 30 -36.72 -18.30 10.04
C LEU A 30 -36.90 -18.70 8.57
N ALA A 31 -35.90 -19.34 7.95
CA ALA A 31 -35.95 -19.80 6.56
C ALA A 31 -37.04 -20.86 6.35
N MET A 32 -37.18 -21.83 7.26
CA MET A 32 -38.25 -22.84 7.21
C MET A 32 -39.63 -22.20 7.36
N LYS A 33 -39.78 -21.22 8.26
CA LYS A 33 -41.02 -20.44 8.42
C LYS A 33 -41.36 -19.63 7.18
N LEU A 34 -40.37 -19.10 6.46
CA LEU A 34 -40.54 -18.35 5.21
C LEU A 34 -40.90 -19.25 4.01
N ALA A 35 -40.49 -20.51 4.02
CA ALA A 35 -40.77 -21.48 2.95
C ALA A 35 -42.22 -22.01 2.97
N ASP A 36 -42.86 -22.00 4.14
CA ASP A 36 -44.23 -22.49 4.35
C ASP A 36 -45.30 -21.37 4.21
N VAL A 37 -44.89 -20.16 3.82
CA VAL A 37 -45.78 -19.00 3.68
C VAL A 37 -46.50 -19.07 2.32
N PRO A 38 -47.85 -19.00 2.28
CA PRO A 38 -48.58 -18.97 1.02
C PRO A 38 -48.18 -17.75 0.17
N LEU A 39 -48.19 -17.91 -1.16
CA LEU A 39 -47.64 -16.93 -2.13
C LEU A 39 -48.10 -15.47 -1.94
N GLN A 40 -49.24 -15.20 -1.29
CA GLN A 40 -49.72 -13.84 -1.03
C GLN A 40 -48.93 -13.11 0.08
N ASP A 41 -48.42 -13.82 1.09
CA ASP A 41 -47.55 -13.27 2.15
C ASP A 41 -46.05 -13.38 1.79
N SER A 42 -45.73 -14.09 0.69
CA SER A 42 -44.37 -14.25 0.17
C SER A 42 -43.71 -12.93 -0.27
N ALA A 43 -44.50 -11.90 -0.59
CA ALA A 43 -43.97 -10.59 -0.96
C ALA A 43 -43.24 -9.91 0.21
N LEU A 44 -43.77 -10.02 1.42
CA LEU A 44 -43.14 -9.48 2.64
C LEU A 44 -41.87 -10.27 2.99
N ALA A 45 -41.90 -11.59 2.80
CA ALA A 45 -40.74 -12.46 2.96
C ALA A 45 -39.59 -12.07 2.01
N VAL A 46 -39.89 -11.86 0.72
CA VAL A 46 -38.91 -11.45 -0.29
C VAL A 46 -38.35 -10.05 0.00
N ILE A 47 -39.19 -9.10 0.45
CA ILE A 47 -38.74 -7.76 0.85
C ILE A 47 -37.83 -7.82 2.09
N ALA A 48 -38.16 -8.66 3.08
CA ALA A 48 -37.35 -8.81 4.28
C ALA A 48 -35.97 -9.43 3.97
N VAL A 49 -35.94 -10.52 3.18
CA VAL A 49 -34.68 -11.17 2.77
C VAL A 49 -33.86 -10.26 1.85
N GLY A 50 -34.51 -9.59 0.89
CA GLY A 50 -33.88 -8.60 0.01
C GLY A 50 -33.31 -7.41 0.77
N GLY A 51 -34.02 -6.91 1.80
CA GLY A 51 -33.57 -5.83 2.67
C GLY A 51 -32.35 -6.19 3.50
N VAL A 52 -32.30 -7.40 4.07
CA VAL A 52 -31.11 -7.91 4.79
C VAL A 52 -29.93 -8.06 3.83
N GLY A 53 -30.14 -8.63 2.64
CA GLY A 53 -29.11 -8.74 1.61
C GLY A 53 -28.56 -7.37 1.18
N TRP A 54 -29.44 -6.38 1.02
CA TRP A 54 -29.07 -5.00 0.69
C TRP A 54 -28.28 -4.33 1.81
N LEU A 55 -28.64 -4.52 3.08
CA LEU A 55 -27.90 -3.96 4.22
C LEU A 55 -26.48 -4.54 4.32
N ILE A 56 -26.33 -5.86 4.16
CA ILE A 56 -25.01 -6.52 4.16
C ILE A 56 -24.16 -6.00 3.01
N LYS A 57 -24.74 -5.95 1.79
CA LYS A 57 -24.07 -5.43 0.60
C LYS A 57 -23.67 -3.96 0.76
N SER A 58 -24.58 -3.12 1.23
CA SER A 58 -24.34 -1.68 1.46
C SER A 58 -23.23 -1.45 2.49
N SER A 59 -23.19 -2.23 3.57
CA SER A 59 -22.13 -2.17 4.57
C SER A 59 -20.76 -2.56 3.98
N TYR A 60 -20.73 -3.61 3.15
CA TYR A 60 -19.52 -4.03 2.46
C TYR A 60 -19.04 -2.99 1.43
N GLU A 61 -19.93 -2.49 0.60
CA GLU A 61 -19.65 -1.47 -0.41
C GLU A 61 -19.17 -0.15 0.21
N SER A 62 -19.82 0.31 1.29
CA SER A 62 -19.38 1.52 1.99
C SER A 62 -17.99 1.36 2.62
N SER A 63 -17.66 0.17 3.11
CA SER A 63 -16.33 -0.14 3.65
C SER A 63 -15.26 -0.16 2.54
N GLN A 64 -15.60 -0.75 1.38
CA GLN A 64 -14.73 -0.75 0.21
C GLN A 64 -14.48 0.66 -0.33
N GLU A 65 -15.54 1.46 -0.45
CA GLU A 65 -15.45 2.84 -0.93
C GLU A 65 -14.59 3.70 0.00
N ARG A 66 -14.75 3.55 1.32
CA ARG A 66 -13.88 4.23 2.31
C ARG A 66 -12.42 3.83 2.16
N ARG A 67 -12.13 2.53 1.95
CA ARG A 67 -10.77 2.05 1.71
C ARG A 67 -10.19 2.63 0.43
N ARG A 68 -10.98 2.67 -0.65
CA ARG A 68 -10.57 3.24 -1.94
C ARG A 68 -10.24 4.72 -1.80
N ARG A 69 -11.13 5.51 -1.20
CA ARG A 69 -10.90 6.96 -0.99
C ARG A 69 -9.66 7.23 -0.14
N ASN A 70 -9.44 6.44 0.90
CA ASN A 70 -8.23 6.55 1.71
C ASN A 70 -6.97 6.19 0.91
N ALA A 71 -7.02 5.13 0.09
CA ALA A 71 -5.91 4.75 -0.78
C ALA A 71 -5.61 5.81 -1.85
N GLU A 72 -6.63 6.38 -2.47
CA GLU A 72 -6.49 7.48 -3.45
C GLU A 72 -5.86 8.73 -2.81
N ARG A 73 -6.32 9.11 -1.60
CA ARG A 73 -5.72 10.23 -0.86
C ARG A 73 -4.25 9.97 -0.54
N LYS A 74 -3.93 8.78 -0.02
CA LYS A 74 -2.54 8.38 0.28
C LYS A 74 -1.66 8.35 -0.97
N LEU A 75 -2.21 7.91 -2.10
CA LEU A 75 -1.49 7.91 -3.37
C LEU A 75 -1.08 9.32 -3.77
N ALA A 76 -1.97 10.31 -3.60
CA ALA A 76 -1.64 11.71 -3.87
C ALA A 76 -0.50 12.22 -2.97
N GLU A 77 -0.54 11.91 -1.68
CA GLU A 77 0.54 12.28 -0.74
C GLU A 77 1.87 11.57 -1.06
N TYR A 78 1.83 10.30 -1.48
CA TYR A 78 3.04 9.57 -1.85
C TYR A 78 3.59 9.99 -3.22
N GLN A 79 2.77 10.56 -4.10
CA GLN A 79 3.24 11.12 -5.36
C GLN A 79 4.26 12.24 -5.13
N GLU A 80 4.01 13.11 -4.16
CA GLU A 80 4.93 14.19 -3.77
C GLU A 80 6.31 13.66 -3.36
N PHE A 81 6.35 12.54 -2.65
CA PHE A 81 7.60 11.85 -2.32
C PHE A 81 8.33 11.32 -3.56
N LEU A 82 7.61 10.70 -4.50
CA LEU A 82 8.22 10.20 -5.74
C LEU A 82 8.78 11.34 -6.58
N ASP A 83 8.09 12.47 -6.63
CA ASP A 83 8.53 13.67 -7.33
C ASP A 83 9.80 14.22 -6.69
N PHE A 84 9.85 14.32 -5.36
CA PHE A 84 11.06 14.73 -4.63
C PHE A 84 12.24 13.79 -4.88
N VAL A 85 12.02 12.46 -4.84
CA VAL A 85 13.07 11.48 -5.15
C VAL A 85 13.57 11.64 -6.58
N ASN A 86 12.67 11.82 -7.55
CA ASN A 86 13.03 12.00 -8.95
C ASN A 86 13.82 13.30 -9.19
N GLU A 87 13.42 14.39 -8.54
CA GLU A 87 14.12 15.69 -8.56
C GLU A 87 15.52 15.55 -7.96
N THR A 88 15.63 14.85 -6.83
CA THR A 88 16.91 14.57 -6.15
C THR A 88 17.85 13.75 -7.01
N ILE A 89 17.34 12.74 -7.73
CA ILE A 89 18.14 11.87 -8.61
C ILE A 89 18.57 12.64 -9.86
N SER A 90 17.67 13.42 -10.47
CA SER A 90 17.94 14.14 -11.73
C SER A 90 18.91 15.32 -11.56
N HIS A 91 18.76 16.10 -10.48
CA HIS A 91 19.54 17.32 -10.27
C HIS A 91 20.67 17.17 -9.24
N GLY A 92 20.74 16.02 -8.56
CA GLY A 92 21.58 15.83 -7.39
C GLY A 92 21.11 16.64 -6.18
N SER A 93 21.59 16.30 -4.99
CA SER A 93 21.17 16.96 -3.74
C SER A 93 21.53 18.45 -3.68
N ALA A 94 22.51 18.90 -4.47
CA ALA A 94 22.91 20.30 -4.55
C ALA A 94 21.97 21.16 -5.43
N GLY A 95 21.13 20.53 -6.25
CA GLY A 95 20.16 21.22 -7.12
C GLY A 95 18.82 21.53 -6.46
N LEU A 96 18.57 21.01 -5.25
CA LEU A 96 17.31 21.24 -4.52
C LEU A 96 17.31 22.61 -3.84
N SER A 97 16.24 23.38 -4.02
CA SER A 97 16.06 24.63 -3.30
C SER A 97 15.81 24.38 -1.81
N SER A 98 16.15 25.36 -0.95
CA SER A 98 15.90 25.26 0.50
C SER A 98 14.41 25.08 0.82
N ASP A 99 13.54 25.69 0.03
CA ASP A 99 12.08 25.57 0.18
C ASP A 99 11.61 24.13 -0.08
N ARG A 100 12.15 23.45 -1.10
CA ARG A 100 11.81 22.05 -1.41
C ARG A 100 12.26 21.09 -0.32
N VAL A 101 13.42 21.34 0.29
CA VAL A 101 13.90 20.56 1.43
C VAL A 101 12.99 20.75 2.65
N LEU A 102 12.50 21.98 2.89
CA LEU A 102 11.58 22.27 3.99
C LEU A 102 10.20 21.63 3.77
N GLU A 103 9.68 21.69 2.54
CA GLU A 103 8.44 21.03 2.12
C GLU A 103 8.52 19.52 2.36
N PHE A 104 9.60 18.89 1.90
CA PHE A 104 9.83 17.46 2.14
C PHE A 104 9.92 17.10 3.63
N ARG A 105 10.53 17.96 4.44
CA ARG A 105 10.57 17.77 5.90
C ARG A 105 9.19 17.85 6.53
N SER A 106 8.36 18.79 6.08
CA SER A 106 6.96 18.92 6.51
C SER A 106 6.16 17.68 6.13
N TRP A 107 6.27 17.24 4.88
CA TRP A 107 5.68 16.00 4.38
C TRP A 107 6.11 14.78 5.22
N SER A 108 7.41 14.66 5.52
CA SER A 108 7.95 13.58 6.34
C SER A 108 7.35 13.56 7.75
N MET A 109 6.99 14.72 8.32
CA MET A 109 6.30 14.78 9.62
C MET A 109 4.83 14.40 9.47
N GLY A 110 4.20 14.79 8.35
CA GLY A 110 2.83 14.46 7.99
C GLY A 110 2.56 12.95 7.88
N LEU A 111 3.58 12.14 7.53
CA LEU A 111 3.48 10.67 7.49
C LEU A 111 2.87 10.07 8.77
N ALA A 112 3.14 10.66 9.94
CA ALA A 112 2.60 10.18 11.22
C ALA A 112 1.06 10.25 11.31
N LEU A 113 0.42 11.07 10.47
CA LEU A 113 -1.04 11.29 10.49
C LEU A 113 -1.80 10.33 9.57
N PHE A 114 -1.18 9.87 8.48
CA PHE A 114 -1.90 9.12 7.44
C PHE A 114 -1.24 7.81 7.00
N ALA A 115 0.07 7.64 7.19
CA ALA A 115 0.78 6.45 6.74
C ALA A 115 0.50 5.25 7.66
N SER A 116 0.60 4.03 7.15
CA SER A 116 0.54 2.83 8.00
C SER A 116 1.82 2.63 8.79
N ASP A 117 1.72 1.84 9.86
CA ASP A 117 2.86 1.45 10.70
C ASP A 117 4.02 0.87 9.89
N GLU A 118 3.74 0.06 8.86
CA GLU A 118 4.76 -0.52 7.97
C GLU A 118 5.54 0.58 7.23
N VAL A 119 4.86 1.62 6.75
CA VAL A 119 5.48 2.76 6.08
C VAL A 119 6.32 3.58 7.05
N ILE A 120 5.81 3.87 8.25
CA ILE A 120 6.53 4.65 9.26
C ILE A 120 7.82 3.93 9.68
N VAL A 121 7.76 2.61 9.88
CA VAL A 121 8.93 1.79 10.20
C VAL A 121 9.94 1.78 9.04
N ALA A 122 9.47 1.61 7.80
CA ALA A 122 10.33 1.65 6.63
C ALA A 122 10.99 3.03 6.44
N TRP A 123 10.24 4.12 6.68
CA TRP A 123 10.72 5.49 6.61
C TRP A 123 11.81 5.77 7.64
N ASN A 124 11.60 5.34 8.89
CA ASN A 124 12.61 5.49 9.93
C ASN A 124 13.88 4.70 9.62
N ARG A 125 13.76 3.48 9.08
CA ARG A 125 14.91 2.69 8.62
C ARG A 125 15.65 3.36 7.48
N PHE A 126 14.92 3.98 6.54
CA PHE A 126 15.52 4.77 5.48
C PHE A 126 16.28 5.97 6.06
N ARG A 127 15.67 6.81 6.88
CA ARG A 127 16.35 8.00 7.43
C ARG A 127 17.58 7.68 8.30
N THR A 128 17.48 6.66 9.15
CA THR A 128 18.57 6.30 10.07
C THR A 128 19.61 5.37 9.46
N GLY A 129 19.23 4.63 8.41
CA GLY A 129 20.07 3.62 7.77
C GLY A 129 20.93 4.16 6.63
N THR A 130 20.69 5.39 6.17
CA THR A 130 21.40 6.01 5.04
C THR A 130 22.53 6.93 5.47
N GLU A 131 22.56 7.38 6.73
CA GLU A 131 23.64 8.22 7.25
C GLU A 131 24.99 7.48 7.20
N GLY A 132 25.92 7.96 6.35
CA GLY A 132 27.28 7.44 6.22
C GLY A 132 27.40 6.06 5.59
N ARG A 133 26.36 5.56 4.91
CA ARG A 133 26.36 4.24 4.25
C ARG A 133 26.49 4.32 2.73
N ASP A 134 26.83 3.18 2.13
CA ASP A 134 27.00 3.06 0.69
C ASP A 134 25.66 3.18 -0.08
N THR A 135 25.78 3.47 -1.38
CA THR A 135 24.63 3.65 -2.28
C THR A 135 23.75 2.41 -2.36
N GLN A 136 24.33 1.21 -2.24
CA GLN A 136 23.57 -0.05 -2.29
C GLN A 136 22.65 -0.21 -1.08
N THR A 137 23.14 0.10 0.12
CA THR A 137 22.32 0.02 1.34
C THR A 137 21.17 1.03 1.29
N THR A 138 21.43 2.23 0.80
CA THR A 138 20.41 3.27 0.58
C THR A 138 19.34 2.82 -0.43
N ALA A 139 19.77 2.22 -1.53
CA ALA A 139 18.88 1.64 -2.55
C ALA A 139 17.98 0.52 -1.99
N ILE A 140 18.49 -0.31 -1.08
CA ILE A 140 17.68 -1.33 -0.41
C ILE A 140 16.61 -0.69 0.47
N TYR A 141 16.98 0.28 1.31
CA TYR A 141 16.03 0.94 2.20
C TYR A 141 14.93 1.70 1.46
N ILE A 142 15.26 2.43 0.39
CA ILE A 142 14.25 3.11 -0.42
C ILE A 142 13.33 2.10 -1.12
N SER A 143 13.86 0.95 -1.56
CA SER A 143 13.04 -0.10 -2.16
C SER A 143 12.01 -0.71 -1.18
N HIS A 144 12.39 -0.86 0.09
CA HIS A 144 11.49 -1.31 1.15
C HIS A 144 10.42 -0.27 1.47
N LEU A 145 10.80 1.01 1.49
CA LEU A 145 9.87 2.12 1.68
C LEU A 145 8.82 2.18 0.57
N LEU A 146 9.25 2.10 -0.70
CA LEU A 146 8.36 2.10 -1.86
C LEU A 146 7.40 0.90 -1.84
N LEU A 147 7.87 -0.28 -1.43
CA LEU A 147 6.99 -1.45 -1.25
C LEU A 147 5.96 -1.24 -0.14
N ALA A 148 6.37 -0.66 0.99
CA ALA A 148 5.46 -0.36 2.09
C ALA A 148 4.38 0.65 1.67
N MET A 149 4.76 1.75 1.00
CA MET A 149 3.82 2.74 0.47
C MET A 149 2.85 2.10 -0.53
N ARG A 150 3.36 1.24 -1.42
CA ARG A 150 2.54 0.50 -2.39
C ARG A 150 1.48 -0.37 -1.70
N LYS A 151 1.85 -1.11 -0.65
CA LYS A 151 0.90 -1.89 0.16
C LYS A 151 -0.10 -0.98 0.87
N ASP A 152 0.35 0.17 1.36
CA ASP A 152 -0.51 1.13 2.07
C ASP A 152 -1.60 1.73 1.16
N CYS A 153 -1.34 1.81 -0.15
CA CYS A 153 -2.34 2.15 -1.18
C CYS A 153 -3.25 0.97 -1.59
N GLY A 154 -3.23 -0.15 -0.87
CA GLY A 154 -4.12 -1.29 -1.11
C GLY A 154 -3.57 -2.35 -2.09
N MET A 155 -2.34 -2.19 -2.59
CA MET A 155 -1.71 -3.17 -3.50
C MET A 155 -0.98 -4.29 -2.73
N HIS A 156 -1.71 -5.01 -1.87
CA HIS A 156 -1.13 -6.03 -0.99
C HIS A 156 -0.66 -7.31 -1.72
N HIS A 157 -1.21 -7.62 -2.90
CA HIS A 157 -0.98 -8.88 -3.62
C HIS A 157 0.01 -8.77 -4.78
N THR A 158 1.10 -8.03 -4.60
CA THR A 158 2.11 -7.89 -5.66
C THR A 158 3.22 -8.94 -5.56
N LYS A 159 3.61 -9.49 -6.71
CA LYS A 159 4.84 -10.29 -6.86
C LYS A 159 6.07 -9.41 -7.15
N LEU A 160 5.91 -8.08 -7.22
CA LEU A 160 7.04 -7.17 -7.42
C LEU A 160 7.98 -7.22 -6.21
N LYS A 161 9.26 -7.31 -6.52
CA LYS A 161 10.35 -7.13 -5.55
C LYS A 161 10.79 -5.66 -5.55
N GLY A 162 11.40 -5.21 -4.45
CA GLY A 162 11.87 -3.82 -4.31
C GLY A 162 12.81 -3.41 -5.45
N ILE A 163 13.65 -4.34 -5.94
CA ILE A 163 14.56 -4.08 -7.05
C ILE A 163 13.84 -3.71 -8.36
N HIS A 164 12.64 -4.24 -8.63
CA HIS A 164 11.85 -3.87 -9.80
C HIS A 164 11.26 -2.47 -9.70
N LEU A 165 11.06 -1.95 -8.48
CA LEU A 165 10.64 -0.56 -8.29
C LEU A 165 11.82 0.38 -8.45
N LEU A 166 13.00 -0.02 -8.01
CA LEU A 166 14.21 0.78 -8.10
C LEU A 166 14.64 1.01 -9.56
N THR A 167 14.44 0.03 -10.45
CA THR A 167 14.74 0.18 -11.88
C THR A 167 13.99 1.31 -12.57
N LEU A 168 12.84 1.73 -12.03
CA LEU A 168 12.09 2.88 -12.56
C LEU A 168 12.85 4.20 -12.41
N PHE A 169 13.68 4.31 -11.38
CA PHE A 169 14.46 5.51 -11.08
C PHE A 169 15.89 5.47 -11.63
N LEU A 170 16.39 4.27 -11.96
CA LEU A 170 17.74 4.10 -12.51
C LEU A 170 17.78 4.35 -14.02
N ASN A 171 16.69 4.09 -14.74
CA ASN A 171 16.67 4.20 -16.20
C ASN A 171 16.61 5.65 -16.68
N SER A 172 16.01 6.57 -15.91
CA SER A 172 16.02 8.00 -16.23
C SER A 172 17.41 8.62 -16.10
N ALA A 173 18.21 8.18 -15.13
CA ALA A 173 19.59 8.64 -14.97
C ALA A 173 20.53 8.13 -16.08
N ALA A 174 20.21 7.00 -16.73
CA ALA A 174 21.07 6.40 -17.75
C ALA A 174 21.08 7.17 -19.08
N ASP A 175 20.01 7.90 -19.41
CA ASP A 175 19.92 8.67 -20.65
C ASP A 175 20.81 9.93 -20.63
N ASP A 176 21.08 10.51 -19.46
CA ASP A 176 21.94 11.69 -19.33
C ASP A 176 23.43 11.36 -19.51
N PHE A 177 23.87 10.12 -19.25
CA PHE A 177 25.26 9.69 -19.47
C PHE A 177 25.62 9.49 -20.95
N VAL A 178 24.64 9.40 -21.85
CA VAL A 178 24.89 9.23 -23.29
C VAL A 178 25.22 10.56 -23.98
N LYS A 179 24.88 11.70 -23.37
CA LYS A 179 25.04 13.03 -23.97
C LYS A 179 26.43 13.65 -23.81
N ASP A 180 27.27 13.12 -22.92
CA ASP A 180 28.56 13.73 -22.55
C ASP A 180 29.78 12.97 -23.10
N ARG A 181 29.60 12.15 -24.15
CA ARG A 181 30.78 11.66 -24.89
C ARG A 181 31.33 12.81 -25.74
N PRO A 182 32.59 13.26 -25.54
CA PRO A 182 33.23 14.09 -26.53
C PRO A 182 33.25 13.31 -27.84
N THR A 183 32.67 13.90 -28.88
CA THR A 183 32.79 13.42 -30.25
C THR A 183 34.27 13.37 -30.59
N VAL A 184 34.87 12.19 -30.50
CA VAL A 184 36.21 11.93 -31.03
C VAL A 184 36.10 12.12 -32.53
N SER A 185 36.50 13.30 -33.00
CA SER A 185 36.72 13.60 -34.41
C SER A 185 37.62 12.52 -34.98
N LYS A 186 37.10 11.77 -35.95
CA LYS A 186 37.90 10.86 -36.76
C LYS A 186 38.85 11.70 -37.60
N GLU A 187 40.09 11.84 -37.15
CA GLU A 187 41.20 12.31 -37.98
C GLU A 187 41.49 11.19 -38.99
N VAL A 188 41.04 11.40 -40.23
CA VAL A 188 41.29 10.52 -41.36
C VAL A 188 42.73 10.77 -41.81
N THR A 189 43.67 9.96 -41.32
CA THR A 189 45.00 9.86 -41.93
C THR A 189 44.88 9.13 -43.27
N SER A 190 45.18 9.84 -44.35
CA SER A 190 45.36 9.30 -45.70
C SER A 190 46.58 8.37 -45.78
N PRO A 191 46.55 7.33 -46.64
CA PRO A 191 47.66 6.38 -46.77
C PRO A 191 48.83 6.95 -47.60
N PRO A 192 50.07 6.48 -47.37
CA PRO A 192 51.24 6.97 -48.09
C PRO A 192 51.29 6.39 -49.51
N THR A 193 51.54 7.27 -50.46
CA THR A 193 51.89 6.96 -51.85
C THR A 193 53.28 6.33 -51.89
N HIS A 194 53.38 5.15 -52.50
CA HIS A 194 54.62 4.62 -53.09
C HIS A 194 54.34 4.25 -54.53
#